data_AF-A0A8B9QHX5-F1
#
_entry.id   AF-A0A8B9QHX5-F1
#
_cell.length_a   1.000
_cell.length_b   1.000
_cell.length_c   1.000
_cell.angle_alpha   90.00
_cell.angle_beta   90.00
_cell.angle_gamma   90.00
#
_symmetry.space_group_name_H-M   'P 1'
#
loop_
_entity.id
_entity.type
_entity.pdbx_description
1 polymer ?
#
loop_
_entity_poly.entity_id
_entity_poly.type
_entity_poly.pdbx_seq_one_letter_code
_entity_poly.pdbx_strand_id
1 'polypeptide(L)'
;MGQKCMEKVSSFLFEYDTPRMVLVRNKKVGLTFRLIQLVVLAYIIGWVFLYEKGYQSQDSIVSSVSVKLKGLTLTNESRLGPHIWDVVDYVFPPQGDSSFVVMTNFIITPGQKQGTCPELPDAGLCEQDSDCSRGKYSRQGQGLMTGKCVHFNSSVKTCEIFGWCPVEVDYHVPDPALLLEAEKFTLFIKNSITFPRFKVSRRNLVESVTKQYLKKCTYHKVTDALCPVFDLGYIVKESGQNFTLLAVKGGVVGITIDWNCDLDWPVRHCKPVYQFHGLYNDDSNVSPGFNFRYAKYYKENGTDKRTLYKVFGIRFDILVNGKAGKFDIIPTMTTIGSGIGIFGVASVLCDLLLLHFLQGRDYYKQKKFKYAEQEPVEERPGTFSELALPWDCQRLEPMNLLSKIIQTFCSKSQKKEKKLDNPQ
;
A
#
# COMPACT_ATOMS: atom_id res chain seq x y z
N MET A 1 -57.46 -18.36 34.14
CA MET A 1 -56.36 -17.41 33.80
C MET A 1 -55.41 -17.95 32.73
N GLY A 2 -55.11 -19.26 32.68
CA GLY A 2 -54.20 -19.86 31.69
C GLY A 2 -54.65 -19.77 30.22
N GLN A 3 -55.95 -19.89 29.94
CA GLN A 3 -56.48 -19.90 28.56
C GLN A 3 -56.29 -18.56 27.83
N LYS A 4 -56.58 -17.43 28.50
CA LYS A 4 -56.32 -16.07 27.98
C LYS A 4 -54.83 -15.76 27.80
N CYS A 5 -53.96 -16.38 28.61
CA CYS A 5 -52.52 -16.21 28.48
C CYS A 5 -51.97 -17.02 27.31
N MET A 6 -52.49 -18.23 27.10
CA MET A 6 -52.14 -19.09 25.96
C MET A 6 -52.62 -18.49 24.63
N GLU A 7 -53.81 -17.88 24.60
CA GLU A 7 -54.31 -17.14 23.43
C GLU A 7 -53.46 -15.91 23.11
N LYS A 8 -53.05 -15.12 24.11
CA LYS A 8 -52.15 -13.98 23.89
C LYS A 8 -50.74 -14.37 23.42
N VAL A 9 -50.23 -15.50 23.88
CA VAL A 9 -48.94 -16.04 23.42
C VAL A 9 -49.07 -16.58 22.00
N SER A 10 -50.18 -17.24 21.68
CA SER A 10 -50.48 -17.70 20.32
C SER A 10 -50.67 -16.53 19.36
N SER A 11 -51.41 -15.50 19.75
CA SER A 11 -51.61 -14.31 18.91
C SER A 11 -50.27 -13.60 18.67
N PHE A 12 -49.44 -13.42 19.70
CA PHE A 12 -48.11 -12.83 19.55
C PHE A 12 -47.16 -13.64 18.65
N LEU A 13 -47.25 -14.98 18.65
CA LEU A 13 -46.38 -15.84 17.83
C LEU A 13 -46.87 -16.01 16.38
N PHE A 14 -48.17 -15.88 16.13
CA PHE A 14 -48.79 -16.17 14.84
C PHE A 14 -49.47 -14.98 14.15
N GLU A 15 -49.50 -13.80 14.78
CA GLU A 15 -49.92 -12.56 14.13
C GLU A 15 -48.75 -11.94 13.34
N TYR A 16 -49.04 -11.56 12.09
CA TYR A 16 -48.11 -10.87 11.20
C TYR A 16 -48.70 -9.53 10.78
N ASP A 17 -48.16 -8.46 11.34
CA ASP A 17 -48.59 -7.10 11.01
C ASP A 17 -48.09 -6.69 9.62
N THR A 18 -49.01 -6.20 8.79
CA THR A 18 -48.69 -5.66 7.47
C THR A 18 -49.04 -4.18 7.38
N PRO A 19 -48.17 -3.34 6.80
CA PRO A 19 -48.47 -1.93 6.64
C PRO A 19 -49.58 -1.75 5.59
N ARG A 20 -50.57 -0.93 5.90
CA ARG A 20 -51.63 -0.55 4.95
C ARG A 20 -51.03 0.38 3.88
N MET A 21 -50.95 -0.11 2.64
CA MET A 21 -50.40 0.66 1.51
C MET A 21 -51.48 1.48 0.77
N VAL A 22 -51.10 2.67 0.29
CA VAL A 22 -51.96 3.54 -0.54
C VAL A 22 -51.54 3.43 -2.00
N LEU A 23 -52.42 2.93 -2.87
CA LEU A 23 -52.15 2.82 -4.30
C LEU A 23 -52.57 4.09 -5.06
N VAL A 24 -51.60 4.84 -5.57
CA VAL A 24 -51.84 6.03 -6.39
C VAL A 24 -51.91 5.66 -7.87
N ARG A 25 -53.10 5.73 -8.47
CA ARG A 25 -53.30 5.53 -9.92
C ARG A 25 -53.18 6.85 -10.70
N ASN A 26 -51.96 7.22 -11.09
CA ASN A 26 -51.70 8.36 -11.98
C ASN A 26 -50.56 8.02 -12.94
N LYS A 27 -50.80 8.16 -14.27
CA LYS A 27 -49.82 7.81 -15.31
C LYS A 27 -48.52 8.61 -15.19
N LYS A 28 -48.58 9.92 -14.88
CA LYS A 28 -47.39 10.78 -14.77
C LYS A 28 -46.53 10.38 -13.57
N VAL A 29 -47.17 10.25 -12.40
CA VAL A 29 -46.50 9.84 -11.15
C VAL A 29 -45.91 8.44 -11.25
N GLY A 30 -46.68 7.49 -11.81
CA GLY A 30 -46.21 6.13 -12.02
C GLY A 30 -45.01 6.05 -12.97
N LEU A 31 -45.00 6.84 -14.04
CA LEU A 31 -43.87 6.91 -14.98
C LEU A 31 -42.62 7.49 -14.29
N THR A 32 -42.75 8.59 -13.55
CA THR A 32 -41.64 9.18 -12.78
C THR A 32 -41.07 8.19 -11.77
N PHE A 33 -41.94 7.47 -11.04
CA PHE A 33 -41.52 6.47 -10.06
C PHE A 33 -40.75 5.31 -10.72
N ARG A 34 -41.27 4.78 -11.83
CA ARG A 34 -40.60 3.71 -12.59
C ARG A 34 -39.28 4.17 -13.20
N LEU A 35 -39.18 5.42 -13.66
CA LEU A 35 -37.93 5.99 -14.16
C LEU A 35 -36.87 6.06 -13.07
N ILE A 36 -37.22 6.57 -11.87
CA ILE A 36 -36.30 6.64 -10.73
C ILE A 36 -35.83 5.24 -10.33
N GLN A 37 -36.75 4.27 -10.22
CA GLN A 37 -36.40 2.87 -9.95
C GLN A 37 -35.45 2.29 -11.01
N LEU A 38 -35.66 2.60 -12.29
CA LEU A 38 -34.80 2.14 -13.37
C LEU A 38 -33.41 2.75 -13.28
N VAL A 39 -33.28 4.04 -12.95
CA VAL A 39 -31.98 4.70 -12.74
C VAL A 39 -31.23 4.06 -11.58
N VAL A 40 -31.91 3.81 -10.45
CA VAL A 40 -31.29 3.14 -9.28
C VAL A 40 -30.87 1.72 -9.64
N LEU A 41 -31.71 0.98 -10.36
CA LEU A 41 -31.38 -0.38 -10.82
C LEU A 41 -30.15 -0.36 -11.75
N ALA A 42 -30.11 0.58 -12.70
CA ALA A 42 -28.99 0.74 -13.62
C ALA A 42 -27.70 1.10 -12.88
N TYR A 43 -27.75 1.94 -11.84
CA TYR A 43 -26.60 2.23 -10.98
C TYR A 43 -26.12 0.99 -10.23
N ILE A 44 -27.01 0.24 -9.58
CA ILE A 44 -26.63 -0.97 -8.84
C ILE A 44 -25.99 -2.00 -9.78
N ILE A 45 -26.64 -2.31 -10.91
CA ILE A 45 -26.13 -3.32 -11.85
C ILE A 45 -24.86 -2.81 -12.55
N GLY A 46 -24.88 -1.61 -13.09
CA GLY A 46 -23.79 -1.07 -13.91
C GLY A 46 -22.57 -0.69 -13.08
N TRP A 47 -22.74 0.10 -12.01
CA TRP A 47 -21.64 0.58 -11.20
C TRP A 47 -21.21 -0.45 -10.15
N VAL A 48 -22.13 -0.87 -9.29
CA VAL A 48 -21.77 -1.68 -8.11
C VAL A 48 -21.45 -3.12 -8.51
N PHE A 49 -22.27 -3.74 -9.36
CA PHE A 49 -22.02 -5.11 -9.81
C PHE A 49 -20.95 -5.20 -10.90
N LEU A 50 -21.07 -4.46 -12.00
CA LEU A 50 -20.18 -4.65 -13.15
C LEU A 50 -18.85 -3.89 -13.02
N TYR A 51 -18.88 -2.61 -12.64
CA TYR A 51 -17.67 -1.78 -12.59
C TYR A 51 -16.81 -2.07 -11.35
N GLU A 52 -17.40 -2.02 -10.15
CA GLU A 52 -16.71 -2.31 -8.89
C GLU A 52 -16.54 -3.81 -8.61
N LYS A 53 -17.19 -4.67 -9.40
CA LYS A 53 -17.19 -6.13 -9.24
C LYS A 53 -17.58 -6.56 -7.81
N GLY A 54 -18.65 -5.98 -7.26
CA GLY A 54 -19.14 -6.28 -5.90
C GLY A 54 -19.59 -7.73 -5.67
N TYR A 55 -19.62 -8.56 -6.71
CA TYR A 55 -19.85 -10.01 -6.64
C TYR A 55 -18.57 -10.83 -6.39
N GLN A 56 -17.39 -10.21 -6.47
CA GLN A 56 -16.12 -10.88 -6.27
C GLN A 56 -15.61 -10.66 -4.84
N SER A 57 -15.05 -11.71 -4.25
CA SER A 57 -14.11 -11.54 -3.15
C SER A 57 -12.76 -11.08 -3.72
N GLN A 58 -12.06 -10.22 -2.99
CA GLN A 58 -10.73 -9.77 -3.32
C GLN A 58 -9.67 -10.45 -2.44
N ASP A 59 -8.48 -10.67 -3.00
CA ASP A 59 -7.29 -11.14 -2.29
C ASP A 59 -6.05 -10.34 -2.71
N SER A 60 -5.15 -10.12 -1.75
CA SER A 60 -3.86 -9.46 -1.97
C SER A 60 -2.78 -10.49 -2.30
N ILE A 61 -1.78 -10.09 -3.08
CA ILE A 61 -0.67 -10.99 -3.44
C ILE A 61 0.34 -11.17 -2.31
N VAL A 62 0.97 -12.33 -2.30
CA VAL A 62 2.29 -12.57 -1.69
C VAL A 62 3.28 -12.82 -2.83
N SER A 63 4.33 -12.01 -2.92
CA SER A 63 5.29 -12.05 -4.02
C SER A 63 6.69 -12.45 -3.58
N SER A 64 7.43 -13.08 -4.49
CA SER A 64 8.87 -13.29 -4.41
C SER A 64 9.52 -12.86 -5.72
N VAL A 65 10.57 -12.06 -5.61
CA VAL A 65 11.35 -11.55 -6.74
C VAL A 65 12.77 -12.07 -6.63
N SER A 66 13.35 -12.45 -7.76
CA SER A 66 14.77 -12.72 -7.87
C SER A 66 15.26 -12.15 -9.18
N VAL A 67 16.39 -11.44 -9.12
CA VAL A 67 16.98 -10.79 -10.29
C VAL A 67 18.30 -11.42 -10.68
N LYS A 68 18.62 -11.33 -11.96
CA LYS A 68 19.92 -11.71 -12.49
C LYS A 68 20.35 -10.72 -13.56
N LEU A 69 21.49 -10.06 -13.33
CA LEU A 69 22.07 -9.16 -14.32
C LEU A 69 23.09 -9.90 -15.18
N LYS A 70 23.30 -9.38 -16.39
CA LYS A 70 24.38 -9.76 -17.30
C LYS A 70 24.91 -8.54 -18.02
N GLY A 71 26.23 -8.45 -18.08
CA GLY A 71 26.95 -7.37 -18.71
C GLY A 71 28.43 -7.49 -18.35
N LEU A 72 29.29 -7.03 -19.24
CA LEU A 72 30.73 -6.92 -19.03
C LEU A 72 31.15 -5.54 -19.50
N THR A 73 32.06 -4.91 -18.77
CA THR A 73 32.66 -3.66 -19.20
C THR A 73 34.13 -3.63 -18.85
N LEU A 74 34.90 -2.86 -19.63
CA LEU A 74 36.32 -2.65 -19.44
C LEU A 74 36.54 -1.18 -19.10
N THR A 75 37.20 -0.91 -17.98
CA THR A 75 37.67 0.43 -17.65
C THR A 75 39.18 0.49 -17.78
N ASN A 76 39.71 1.60 -18.27
CA ASN A 76 41.14 1.86 -18.30
C ASN A 76 41.44 3.12 -17.47
N GLU A 77 41.54 2.94 -16.16
CA GLU A 77 41.73 4.01 -15.20
C GLU A 77 43.19 4.09 -14.75
N SER A 78 43.72 5.28 -14.48
CA SER A 78 45.15 5.50 -14.24
C SER A 78 45.67 4.74 -13.01
N ARG A 79 44.81 4.57 -11.98
CA ARG A 79 45.17 3.89 -10.72
C ARG A 79 45.04 2.36 -10.79
N LEU A 80 44.19 1.85 -11.67
CA LEU A 80 43.83 0.42 -11.71
C LEU A 80 44.38 -0.29 -12.96
N GLY A 81 44.72 0.47 -14.00
CA GLY A 81 45.02 -0.05 -15.33
C GLY A 81 43.77 -0.60 -16.04
N PRO A 82 43.96 -1.41 -17.10
CA PRO A 82 42.84 -2.08 -17.75
C PRO A 82 42.24 -3.12 -16.80
N HIS A 83 40.97 -2.92 -16.44
CA HIS A 83 40.23 -3.78 -15.51
C HIS A 83 38.87 -4.15 -16.09
N ILE A 84 38.57 -5.45 -16.07
CA ILE A 84 37.27 -5.97 -16.49
C ILE A 84 36.33 -6.04 -15.29
N TRP A 85 35.11 -5.56 -15.48
CA TRP A 85 34.06 -5.58 -14.46
C TRP A 85 32.98 -6.57 -14.88
N ASP A 86 32.67 -7.51 -13.99
CA ASP A 86 31.57 -8.45 -14.13
C ASP A 86 30.45 -8.22 -13.11
N VAL A 87 29.39 -9.03 -13.21
CA VAL A 87 28.19 -8.91 -12.37
C VAL A 87 28.51 -8.96 -10.87
N VAL A 88 29.55 -9.66 -10.45
CA VAL A 88 29.92 -9.81 -9.04
C VAL A 88 30.58 -8.54 -8.51
N ASP A 89 31.22 -7.76 -9.38
CA ASP A 89 31.90 -6.53 -8.99
C ASP A 89 30.99 -5.29 -8.98
N TYR A 90 30.04 -5.18 -9.92
CA TYR A 90 29.21 -3.99 -10.07
C TYR A 90 27.78 -4.10 -9.50
N VAL A 91 27.33 -5.29 -9.04
CA VAL A 91 25.97 -5.47 -8.50
C VAL A 91 25.98 -5.67 -6.99
N PHE A 92 25.15 -4.89 -6.28
CA PHE A 92 25.04 -4.94 -4.82
C PHE A 92 23.58 -4.96 -4.34
N PRO A 93 23.18 -5.87 -3.44
CA PRO A 93 23.89 -7.08 -3.03
C PRO A 93 23.89 -8.14 -4.16
N PRO A 94 24.88 -9.06 -4.19
CA PRO A 94 24.98 -10.06 -5.25
C PRO A 94 23.91 -11.17 -5.16
N GLN A 95 23.12 -11.20 -4.09
CA GLN A 95 22.09 -12.23 -3.85
C GLN A 95 20.91 -12.14 -4.83
N GLY A 96 20.71 -10.98 -5.48
CA GLY A 96 19.64 -10.77 -6.44
C GLY A 96 18.27 -10.60 -5.78
N ASP A 97 18.19 -9.69 -4.80
CA ASP A 97 16.96 -9.31 -4.09
C ASP A 97 16.09 -8.33 -4.91
N SER A 98 14.92 -7.95 -4.40
CA SER A 98 14.04 -6.97 -5.04
C SER A 98 14.61 -5.55 -5.08
N SER A 99 15.64 -5.26 -4.28
CA SER A 99 16.35 -3.99 -4.25
C SER A 99 17.84 -4.23 -4.50
N PHE A 100 18.38 -3.64 -5.55
CA PHE A 100 19.79 -3.81 -5.92
C PHE A 100 20.34 -2.56 -6.58
N VAL A 101 21.66 -2.42 -6.55
CA VAL A 101 22.41 -1.28 -7.10
C VAL A 101 23.32 -1.79 -8.20
N VAL A 102 23.33 -1.08 -9.31
CA VAL A 102 24.29 -1.25 -10.40
C VAL A 102 25.28 -0.10 -10.34
N MET A 103 26.54 -0.40 -10.08
CA MET A 103 27.62 0.58 -10.09
C MET A 103 27.82 1.11 -11.51
N THR A 104 27.81 2.44 -11.63
CA THR A 104 28.02 3.16 -12.89
C THR A 104 29.28 4.02 -12.84
N ASN A 105 29.69 4.46 -11.65
CA ASN A 105 30.88 5.25 -11.44
C ASN A 105 31.47 4.95 -10.06
N PHE A 106 32.77 5.18 -9.88
CA PHE A 106 33.41 4.93 -8.60
C PHE A 106 34.67 5.77 -8.40
N ILE A 107 35.01 6.01 -7.14
CA ILE A 107 36.31 6.55 -6.71
C ILE A 107 37.01 5.46 -5.91
N ILE A 108 38.25 5.17 -6.28
CA ILE A 108 39.07 4.14 -5.65
C ILE A 108 40.25 4.75 -4.88
N THR A 109 40.42 4.31 -3.62
CA THR A 109 41.56 4.65 -2.78
C THR A 109 42.29 3.34 -2.38
N PRO A 110 43.29 2.92 -3.16
CA PRO A 110 44.04 1.68 -2.90
C PRO A 110 45.07 1.86 -1.77
N GLY A 111 45.45 0.75 -1.14
CA GLY A 111 46.59 0.74 -0.22
C GLY A 111 46.37 1.42 1.12
N GLN A 112 45.12 1.63 1.54
CA GLN A 112 44.84 2.20 2.86
C GLN A 112 45.38 1.26 3.94
N LYS A 113 46.15 1.80 4.88
CA LYS A 113 46.65 1.11 6.07
C LYS A 113 46.32 1.92 7.31
N GLN A 114 46.24 1.27 8.47
CA GLN A 114 46.10 2.00 9.73
C GLN A 114 47.39 2.75 10.04
N GLY A 115 47.29 4.05 10.30
CA GLY A 115 48.43 4.91 10.57
C GLY A 115 48.01 6.35 10.81
N THR A 116 48.98 7.27 10.77
CA THR A 116 48.72 8.71 10.84
C THR A 116 48.92 9.38 9.48
N CYS A 117 48.04 10.33 9.16
CA CYS A 117 48.09 11.14 7.95
C CYS A 117 47.34 12.46 8.17
N PRO A 118 47.61 13.49 7.35
CA PRO A 118 46.79 14.70 7.33
C PRO A 118 45.35 14.39 6.90
N GLU A 119 44.38 15.03 7.56
CA GLU A 119 42.97 15.00 7.17
C GLU A 119 42.72 15.84 5.90
N LEU A 120 41.56 15.63 5.24
CA LEU A 120 41.14 16.50 4.14
C LEU A 120 40.85 17.94 4.61
N PRO A 121 41.15 18.96 3.78
CA PRO A 121 40.79 20.35 4.03
C PRO A 121 39.31 20.59 4.40
N ASP A 122 38.41 19.74 3.90
CA ASP A 122 36.96 19.87 4.09
C ASP A 122 36.51 19.62 5.52
N ALA A 123 37.30 18.87 6.30
CA ALA A 123 37.02 18.62 7.71
C ALA A 123 37.41 19.81 8.61
N GLY A 124 38.12 20.79 8.06
CA GLY A 124 38.61 21.99 8.75
C GLY A 124 40.11 22.21 8.57
N LEU A 125 40.49 23.47 8.41
CA LEU A 125 41.88 23.93 8.38
C LEU A 125 42.42 24.13 9.80
N CYS A 126 43.73 23.98 9.98
CA CYS A 126 44.41 24.34 11.23
C CYS A 126 45.61 25.23 10.94
N GLU A 127 45.96 26.11 11.88
CA GLU A 127 47.20 26.89 11.81
C GLU A 127 48.18 26.44 12.90
N GLN A 128 47.64 26.06 14.07
CA GLN A 128 48.39 25.63 15.24
C GLN A 128 47.91 24.27 15.76
N ASP A 129 48.79 23.56 16.47
CA ASP A 129 48.48 22.27 17.08
C ASP A 129 47.32 22.35 18.08
N SER A 130 47.11 23.51 18.73
CA SER A 130 45.98 23.76 19.65
C SER A 130 44.61 23.69 19.00
N ASP A 131 44.52 23.92 17.68
CA ASP A 131 43.26 23.87 16.93
C ASP A 131 42.77 22.42 16.80
N CYS A 132 43.70 21.47 16.87
CA CYS A 132 43.44 20.05 16.76
C CYS A 132 43.21 19.45 18.16
N SER A 133 41.95 19.16 18.50
CA SER A 133 41.61 18.52 19.76
C SER A 133 41.96 17.03 19.75
N ARG A 134 43.02 16.64 20.47
CA ARG A 134 43.45 15.24 20.58
C ARG A 134 42.32 14.31 21.05
N GLY A 135 42.15 13.18 20.36
CA GLY A 135 41.17 12.15 20.66
C GLY A 135 39.73 12.49 20.28
N LYS A 136 39.48 13.67 19.68
CA LYS A 136 38.16 14.01 19.15
C LYS A 136 38.03 13.57 17.69
N TYR A 137 36.78 13.29 17.31
CA TYR A 137 36.35 12.99 15.95
C TYR A 137 35.51 14.15 15.41
N SER A 138 35.79 14.60 14.19
CA SER A 138 34.95 15.57 13.46
C SER A 138 33.93 14.82 12.62
N ARG A 139 32.68 15.32 12.51
CA ARG A 139 31.62 14.68 11.69
C ARG A 139 32.00 14.51 10.22
N GLN A 140 32.82 15.41 9.69
CA GLN A 140 33.33 15.36 8.32
C GLN A 140 34.72 14.68 8.23
N GLY A 141 35.33 14.38 9.38
CA GLY A 141 36.62 13.70 9.44
C GLY A 141 36.50 12.20 9.19
N GLN A 142 37.61 11.60 8.78
CA GLN A 142 37.75 10.17 8.49
C GLN A 142 38.57 9.41 9.56
N GLY A 143 39.00 10.10 10.62
CA GLY A 143 39.76 9.50 11.72
C GLY A 143 39.73 10.30 13.02
N LEU A 144 40.50 9.83 14.01
CA LEU A 144 40.64 10.49 15.32
C LEU A 144 41.81 11.48 15.29
N MET A 145 41.58 12.72 15.68
CA MET A 145 42.64 13.74 15.68
C MET A 145 43.75 13.40 16.69
N THR A 146 45.01 13.47 16.27
CA THR A 146 46.17 13.22 17.15
C THR A 146 46.53 14.45 18.00
N GLY A 147 46.09 15.62 17.58
CA GLY A 147 46.38 16.92 18.21
C GLY A 147 47.56 17.67 17.60
N LYS A 148 48.01 17.29 16.40
CA LYS A 148 49.04 18.00 15.64
C LYS A 148 48.45 18.61 14.37
N CYS A 149 48.94 19.78 13.99
CA CYS A 149 48.63 20.45 12.74
C CYS A 149 49.75 20.19 11.72
N VAL A 150 49.43 19.52 10.62
CA VAL A 150 50.40 19.06 9.61
C VAL A 150 50.08 19.62 8.24
N HIS A 151 51.09 19.74 7.38
CA HIS A 151 50.88 20.16 5.99
C HIS A 151 50.22 19.05 5.17
N PHE A 152 49.01 19.31 4.65
CA PHE A 152 48.36 18.44 3.66
C PHE A 152 48.98 18.67 2.27
N ASN A 153 49.20 19.94 1.92
CA ASN A 153 49.88 20.37 0.71
C ASN A 153 50.78 21.57 1.03
N SER A 154 51.57 22.07 0.07
CA SER A 154 52.52 23.18 0.28
C SER A 154 51.88 24.44 0.88
N SER A 155 50.59 24.69 0.60
CA SER A 155 49.87 25.89 1.04
C SER A 155 48.84 25.67 2.14
N VAL A 156 48.48 24.41 2.45
CA VAL A 156 47.31 24.10 3.30
C VAL A 156 47.73 23.15 4.42
N LYS A 157 47.38 23.51 5.65
CA LYS A 157 47.57 22.70 6.86
C LYS A 157 46.24 22.16 7.37
N THR A 158 46.24 20.90 7.79
CA THR A 158 45.09 20.20 8.36
C THR A 158 45.52 19.37 9.56
N CYS A 159 44.56 19.02 10.41
CA CYS A 159 44.86 18.20 11.58
C CYS A 159 45.33 16.81 11.17
N GLU A 160 46.36 16.30 11.85
CA GLU A 160 46.78 14.91 11.74
C GLU A 160 45.74 14.01 12.42
N ILE A 161 45.37 12.93 11.73
CA ILE A 161 44.43 11.92 12.22
C ILE A 161 45.09 10.56 12.30
N PHE A 162 44.59 9.73 13.23
CA PHE A 162 44.84 8.30 13.26
C PHE A 162 43.63 7.57 12.65
N GLY A 163 43.87 6.82 11.59
CA GLY A 163 42.82 6.18 10.81
C GLY A 163 43.35 5.41 9.61
N TRP A 164 42.52 5.24 8.59
CA TRP A 164 42.90 4.59 7.33
C TRP A 164 43.56 5.59 6.39
N CYS A 165 44.87 5.43 6.20
CA CYS A 165 45.71 6.35 5.44
C CYS A 165 46.24 5.69 4.16
N PRO A 166 46.26 6.40 3.01
CA PRO A 166 45.81 7.77 2.81
C PRO A 166 44.28 7.92 2.84
N VAL A 167 43.81 9.11 3.21
CA VAL A 167 42.38 9.48 3.27
C VAL A 167 41.78 9.51 1.86
N GLU A 168 40.50 9.18 1.72
CA GLU A 168 39.78 9.24 0.44
C GLU A 168 39.70 10.69 -0.06
N VAL A 169 40.10 10.97 -1.29
CA VAL A 169 39.95 12.31 -1.90
C VAL A 169 38.74 12.28 -2.84
N ASP A 170 37.67 13.00 -2.50
CA ASP A 170 36.39 12.95 -3.24
C ASP A 170 35.97 14.28 -3.91
N TYR A 171 36.92 15.21 -4.08
CA TYR A 171 36.72 16.51 -4.75
C TYR A 171 36.20 16.41 -6.19
N HIS A 172 36.66 15.41 -6.93
CA HIS A 172 36.33 15.26 -8.34
C HIS A 172 35.73 13.88 -8.59
N VAL A 173 34.42 13.85 -8.85
CA VAL A 173 33.76 12.65 -9.37
C VAL A 173 34.05 12.57 -10.86
N PRO A 174 34.52 11.42 -11.40
CA PRO A 174 34.78 11.28 -12.82
C PRO A 174 33.54 11.61 -13.66
N ASP A 175 33.70 12.52 -14.64
CA ASP A 175 32.69 12.92 -15.61
C ASP A 175 33.36 13.00 -17.00
N PRO A 176 33.00 12.14 -17.96
CA PRO A 176 31.90 11.16 -17.95
C PRO A 176 32.09 9.98 -16.99
N ALA A 177 30.99 9.31 -16.65
CA ALA A 177 31.00 8.13 -15.79
C ALA A 177 31.87 6.98 -16.36
N LEU A 178 32.54 6.24 -15.48
CA LEU A 178 33.49 5.19 -15.88
C LEU A 178 32.82 3.97 -16.55
N LEU A 179 31.62 3.58 -16.13
CA LEU A 179 30.89 2.41 -16.64
C LEU A 179 29.64 2.81 -17.45
N LEU A 180 29.81 3.63 -18.49
CA LEU A 180 28.69 4.00 -19.37
C LEU A 180 28.08 2.82 -20.14
N GLU A 181 28.86 1.78 -20.44
CA GLU A 181 28.38 0.55 -21.08
C GLU A 181 27.34 -0.20 -20.24
N ALA A 182 27.18 0.16 -18.95
CA ALA A 182 26.10 -0.35 -18.11
C ALA A 182 24.69 -0.06 -18.69
N GLU A 183 24.55 0.94 -19.57
CA GLU A 183 23.29 1.21 -20.28
C GLU A 183 22.79 0.00 -21.08
N LYS A 184 23.71 -0.80 -21.65
CA LYS A 184 23.42 -1.98 -22.46
C LYS A 184 23.34 -3.28 -21.66
N PHE A 185 23.48 -3.20 -20.32
CA PHE A 185 23.37 -4.38 -19.49
C PHE A 185 21.93 -4.87 -19.46
N THR A 186 21.79 -6.19 -19.31
CA THR A 186 20.49 -6.86 -19.31
C THR A 186 20.14 -7.30 -17.90
N LEU A 187 18.94 -6.96 -17.47
CA LEU A 187 18.31 -7.36 -16.21
C LEU A 187 17.26 -8.42 -16.50
N PHE A 188 17.43 -9.61 -15.95
CA PHE A 188 16.41 -10.65 -15.95
C PHE A 188 15.67 -10.67 -14.62
N ILE A 189 14.36 -10.45 -14.66
CA ILE A 189 13.49 -10.46 -13.48
C ILE A 189 12.69 -11.76 -13.45
N LYS A 190 12.82 -12.53 -12.38
CA LYS A 190 11.95 -13.67 -12.08
C LYS A 190 11.02 -13.29 -10.95
N ASN A 191 9.73 -13.19 -11.25
CA ASN A 191 8.71 -12.87 -10.27
C ASN A 191 7.72 -14.02 -10.14
N SER A 192 7.47 -14.44 -8.89
CA SER A 192 6.44 -15.42 -8.54
C SER A 192 5.47 -14.77 -7.55
N ILE A 193 4.18 -14.92 -7.81
CA ILE A 193 3.10 -14.42 -6.95
C ILE A 193 2.20 -15.56 -6.53
N THR A 194 1.58 -15.42 -5.37
CA THR A 194 0.53 -16.32 -4.89
C THR A 194 -0.59 -15.50 -4.28
N PHE A 195 -1.83 -15.86 -4.59
CA PHE A 195 -3.04 -15.38 -3.94
C PHE A 195 -3.43 -16.41 -2.87
N PRO A 196 -3.08 -16.22 -1.59
CA PRO A 196 -3.22 -17.25 -0.57
C PRO A 196 -4.67 -17.67 -0.33
N ARG A 197 -5.62 -16.74 -0.42
CA ARG A 197 -7.06 -17.00 -0.22
C ARG A 197 -7.61 -17.92 -1.31
N PHE A 198 -7.18 -17.70 -2.56
CA PHE A 198 -7.64 -18.48 -3.71
C PHE A 198 -6.75 -19.68 -4.02
N LYS A 199 -5.59 -19.81 -3.34
CA LYS A 199 -4.57 -20.85 -3.56
C LYS A 199 -4.08 -20.92 -5.02
N VAL A 200 -4.01 -19.77 -5.68
CA VAL A 200 -3.52 -19.65 -7.06
C VAL A 200 -2.14 -19.04 -7.04
N SER A 201 -1.15 -19.76 -7.58
CA SER A 201 0.21 -19.26 -7.78
C SER A 201 0.49 -19.01 -9.25
N ARG A 202 1.18 -17.91 -9.55
CA ARG A 202 1.52 -17.49 -10.91
C ARG A 202 2.96 -16.98 -10.98
N ARG A 203 3.54 -16.99 -12.18
CA ARG A 203 4.88 -16.48 -12.47
C ARG A 203 4.84 -15.59 -13.69
N ASN A 204 5.76 -14.64 -13.79
CA ASN A 204 5.90 -13.78 -14.96
C ASN A 204 6.36 -14.53 -16.23
N LEU A 205 7.00 -15.70 -16.06
CA LEU A 205 7.27 -16.67 -17.12
C LEU A 205 5.97 -17.40 -17.51
N VAL A 206 5.10 -16.70 -18.23
CA VAL A 206 3.82 -17.24 -18.74
C VAL A 206 4.05 -18.29 -19.83
N GLU A 207 3.02 -19.06 -20.19
CA GLU A 207 3.14 -20.20 -21.12
C GLU A 207 3.66 -19.82 -22.51
N SER A 208 3.44 -18.58 -22.95
CA SER A 208 3.97 -18.06 -24.22
C SER A 208 5.48 -17.81 -24.19
N VAL A 209 6.09 -17.72 -23.01
CA VAL A 209 7.53 -17.46 -22.82
C VAL A 209 8.29 -18.78 -22.87
N THR A 210 8.74 -19.15 -24.08
CA THR A 210 9.54 -20.36 -24.31
C THR A 210 11.04 -20.11 -24.11
N LYS A 211 11.84 -21.17 -23.98
CA LYS A 211 13.31 -21.07 -23.90
C LYS A 211 13.94 -20.40 -25.12
N GLN A 212 13.36 -20.57 -26.31
CA GLN A 212 13.85 -19.93 -27.54
C GLN A 212 13.53 -18.43 -27.55
N TYR A 213 12.33 -18.06 -27.09
CA TYR A 213 11.92 -16.68 -26.93
C TYR A 213 12.82 -15.95 -25.91
N LEU A 214 13.07 -16.55 -24.74
CA LEU A 214 13.94 -15.98 -23.71
C LEU A 214 15.39 -15.70 -24.14
N LYS A 215 15.89 -16.38 -25.18
CA LYS A 215 17.25 -16.15 -25.69
C LYS A 215 17.36 -14.91 -26.57
N LYS A 216 16.24 -14.44 -27.14
CA LYS A 216 16.21 -13.38 -28.14
C LYS A 216 15.38 -12.18 -27.72
N CYS A 217 14.44 -12.35 -26.80
CA CYS A 217 13.54 -11.28 -26.41
C CYS A 217 14.28 -10.23 -25.59
N THR A 218 13.91 -8.98 -25.85
CA THR A 218 14.17 -7.83 -24.99
C THR A 218 12.83 -7.16 -24.76
N TYR A 219 12.57 -6.75 -23.53
CA TYR A 219 11.32 -6.12 -23.16
C TYR A 219 11.11 -4.82 -23.93
N HIS A 220 9.89 -4.65 -24.43
CA HIS A 220 9.42 -3.39 -24.97
C HIS A 220 7.91 -3.29 -24.75
N LYS A 221 7.43 -2.12 -24.35
CA LYS A 221 6.04 -1.91 -23.93
C LYS A 221 4.98 -2.34 -24.96
N VAL A 222 5.29 -2.22 -26.25
CA VAL A 222 4.33 -2.50 -27.34
C VAL A 222 4.61 -3.82 -28.05
N THR A 223 5.88 -4.15 -28.33
CA THR A 223 6.23 -5.31 -29.16
C THR A 223 6.37 -6.58 -28.33
N ASP A 224 6.99 -6.49 -27.15
CA ASP A 224 7.39 -7.63 -26.33
C ASP A 224 7.11 -7.39 -24.84
N ALA A 225 5.86 -7.04 -24.51
CA ALA A 225 5.45 -6.65 -23.15
C ALA A 225 5.55 -7.78 -22.10
N LEU A 226 5.74 -9.03 -22.53
CA LEU A 226 5.84 -10.19 -21.64
C LEU A 226 7.28 -10.69 -21.46
N CYS A 227 8.26 -10.10 -22.14
CA CYS A 227 9.65 -10.49 -21.97
C CYS A 227 10.16 -10.05 -20.58
N PRO A 228 10.77 -10.96 -19.80
CA PRO A 228 11.31 -10.65 -18.48
C PRO A 228 12.77 -10.14 -18.50
N VAL A 229 13.33 -9.89 -19.68
CA VAL A 229 14.70 -9.40 -19.89
C VAL A 229 14.62 -7.93 -20.30
N PHE A 230 15.27 -7.05 -19.56
CA PHE A 230 15.19 -5.61 -19.73
C PHE A 230 16.57 -5.01 -19.93
N ASP A 231 16.69 -4.03 -20.83
CA ASP A 231 17.91 -3.23 -20.93
C ASP A 231 17.86 -2.10 -19.88
N LEU A 232 18.96 -1.88 -19.16
CA LEU A 232 19.00 -0.85 -18.11
C LEU A 232 18.75 0.55 -18.67
N GLY A 233 19.29 0.87 -19.84
CA GLY A 233 19.04 2.12 -20.53
C GLY A 233 17.56 2.33 -20.88
N TYR A 234 16.87 1.27 -21.30
CA TYR A 234 15.44 1.33 -21.60
C TYR A 234 14.61 1.62 -20.34
N ILE A 235 14.92 0.95 -19.22
CA ILE A 235 14.25 1.19 -17.93
C ILE A 235 14.40 2.66 -17.51
N VAL A 236 15.63 3.18 -17.54
CA VAL A 236 15.91 4.56 -17.13
C VAL A 236 15.22 5.56 -18.06
N LYS A 237 15.23 5.31 -19.37
CA LYS A 237 14.56 6.17 -20.35
C LYS A 237 13.05 6.21 -20.16
N GLU A 238 12.39 5.04 -19.99
CA GLU A 238 10.94 4.97 -19.74
C GLU A 238 10.54 5.59 -18.40
N SER A 239 11.45 5.61 -17.42
CA SER A 239 11.24 6.30 -16.14
C SER A 239 11.26 7.84 -16.25
N GLY A 240 11.62 8.38 -17.41
CA GLY A 240 11.73 9.82 -17.68
C GLY A 240 13.09 10.43 -17.33
N GLN A 241 14.11 9.61 -17.06
CA GLN A 241 15.45 10.05 -16.65
C GLN A 241 16.49 9.83 -17.76
N ASN A 242 17.63 10.52 -17.65
CA ASN A 242 18.76 10.36 -18.58
C ASN A 242 19.86 9.51 -17.94
N PHE A 243 20.22 8.39 -18.59
CA PHE A 243 21.21 7.44 -18.08
C PHE A 243 22.58 8.09 -17.85
N THR A 244 23.08 8.91 -18.79
CA THR A 244 24.42 9.50 -18.70
C THR A 244 24.57 10.41 -17.49
N LEU A 245 23.56 11.24 -17.20
CA LEU A 245 23.56 12.13 -16.04
C LEU A 245 23.42 11.33 -14.73
N LEU A 246 22.53 10.35 -14.74
CA LEU A 246 22.28 9.48 -13.59
C LEU A 246 23.52 8.62 -13.26
N ALA A 247 24.30 8.23 -14.26
CA ALA A 247 25.48 7.39 -14.10
C ALA A 247 26.61 8.10 -13.33
N VAL A 248 26.71 9.43 -13.39
CA VAL A 248 27.79 10.20 -12.73
C VAL A 248 27.59 10.23 -11.22
N LYS A 249 26.40 10.63 -10.75
CA LYS A 249 26.09 10.80 -9.31
C LYS A 249 25.30 9.65 -8.69
N GLY A 250 24.81 8.72 -9.53
CA GLY A 250 23.87 7.69 -9.13
C GLY A 250 22.44 8.21 -8.99
N GLY A 251 21.50 7.30 -8.74
CA GLY A 251 20.11 7.65 -8.47
C GLY A 251 19.24 6.43 -8.22
N VAL A 252 17.92 6.62 -8.19
CA VAL A 252 16.96 5.57 -7.83
C VAL A 252 15.85 5.45 -8.86
N VAL A 253 15.61 4.24 -9.34
CA VAL A 253 14.57 3.90 -10.31
C VAL A 253 13.66 2.81 -9.73
N GLY A 254 12.36 3.06 -9.77
CA GLY A 254 11.34 2.09 -9.37
C GLY A 254 10.85 1.28 -10.56
N ILE A 255 10.74 -0.03 -10.38
CA ILE A 255 10.13 -0.96 -11.35
C ILE A 255 8.88 -1.54 -10.69
N THR A 256 7.71 -1.14 -11.15
CA THR A 256 6.43 -1.67 -10.65
C THR A 256 5.98 -2.84 -11.52
N ILE A 257 5.63 -3.96 -10.89
CA ILE A 257 5.04 -5.14 -11.53
C ILE A 257 3.61 -5.29 -11.00
N ASP A 258 2.64 -4.92 -11.81
CA ASP A 258 1.23 -4.98 -11.47
C ASP A 258 0.58 -6.28 -11.93
N TRP A 259 -0.11 -6.94 -11.01
CA TRP A 259 -0.91 -8.14 -11.22
C TRP A 259 -2.37 -7.88 -10.87
N ASN A 260 -3.13 -7.31 -11.81
CA ASN A 260 -4.58 -7.16 -11.68
C ASN A 260 -5.27 -8.32 -12.39
N CYS A 261 -5.72 -9.31 -11.61
CA CYS A 261 -6.19 -10.57 -12.15
C CYS A 261 -7.65 -10.84 -11.79
N ASP A 262 -8.43 -11.15 -12.82
CA ASP A 262 -9.78 -11.65 -12.66
C ASP A 262 -9.76 -13.18 -12.78
N LEU A 263 -9.94 -13.87 -11.65
CA LEU A 263 -9.88 -15.33 -11.54
C LEU A 263 -11.21 -16.00 -11.88
N ASP A 264 -12.22 -15.25 -12.31
CA ASP A 264 -13.40 -15.83 -12.96
C ASP A 264 -13.07 -16.29 -14.37
N TRP A 265 -12.10 -15.64 -15.00
CA TRP A 265 -11.52 -16.06 -16.26
C TRP A 265 -10.37 -17.06 -16.04
N PRO A 266 -9.99 -17.83 -17.08
CA PRO A 266 -8.82 -18.69 -16.99
C PRO A 266 -7.56 -17.92 -16.60
N VAL A 267 -6.75 -18.50 -15.73
CA VAL A 267 -5.51 -17.92 -15.15
C VAL A 267 -4.51 -17.43 -16.21
N ARG A 268 -4.64 -17.86 -17.47
CA ARG A 268 -3.81 -17.41 -18.61
C ARG A 268 -3.96 -15.90 -18.92
N HIS A 269 -5.11 -15.31 -18.57
CA HIS A 269 -5.33 -13.87 -18.73
C HIS A 269 -4.70 -13.02 -17.62
N CYS A 270 -4.34 -13.64 -16.49
CA CYS A 270 -3.56 -13.02 -15.43
C CYS A 270 -2.10 -12.89 -15.89
N LYS A 271 -1.73 -11.69 -16.35
CA LYS A 271 -0.41 -11.34 -16.88
C LYS A 271 0.14 -10.11 -16.15
N PRO A 272 1.47 -10.02 -15.98
CA PRO A 272 2.08 -8.86 -15.34
C PRO A 272 2.07 -7.67 -16.29
N VAL A 273 1.92 -6.47 -15.71
CA VAL A 273 2.16 -5.20 -16.39
C VAL A 273 3.34 -4.52 -15.71
N TYR A 274 4.33 -4.11 -16.51
CA TYR A 274 5.53 -3.44 -16.00
C TYR A 274 5.41 -1.93 -16.19
N GLN A 275 5.80 -1.17 -15.17
CA GLN A 275 5.87 0.29 -15.21
C GLN A 275 7.19 0.74 -14.58
N PHE A 276 7.71 1.88 -15.03
CA PHE A 276 8.99 2.41 -14.59
C PHE A 276 8.80 3.84 -14.11
N HIS A 277 9.41 4.19 -12.98
CA HIS A 277 9.25 5.49 -12.35
C HIS A 277 10.60 6.01 -11.85
N GLY A 278 10.91 7.27 -12.12
CA GLY A 278 12.00 7.95 -11.43
C GLY A 278 11.57 8.22 -9.98
N LEU A 279 12.24 7.60 -9.02
CA LEU A 279 11.94 7.79 -7.58
C LEU A 279 12.72 8.95 -6.96
N TYR A 280 13.59 9.57 -7.75
CA TYR A 280 14.43 10.69 -7.35
C TYR A 280 13.88 11.99 -7.91
N ASN A 281 13.70 13.00 -7.06
CA ASN A 281 13.28 14.34 -7.46
C ASN A 281 14.48 15.29 -7.32
N ASP A 282 14.88 15.93 -8.42
CA ASP A 282 16.07 16.79 -8.51
C ASP A 282 15.97 18.10 -7.71
N ASP A 283 14.81 18.38 -7.10
CA ASP A 283 14.51 19.65 -6.43
C ASP A 283 15.35 19.91 -5.14
N SER A 284 16.07 18.91 -4.63
CA SER A 284 16.88 19.05 -3.41
C SER A 284 18.38 19.05 -3.68
N ASN A 285 19.00 20.23 -3.66
CA ASN A 285 20.45 20.43 -3.84
C ASN A 285 21.33 19.85 -2.72
N VAL A 286 20.74 19.27 -1.67
CA VAL A 286 21.45 18.89 -0.43
C VAL A 286 22.20 17.57 -0.57
N SER A 287 21.71 16.63 -1.38
CA SER A 287 22.38 15.35 -1.62
C SER A 287 21.97 14.76 -2.98
N PRO A 288 22.52 15.31 -4.09
CA PRO A 288 22.24 14.80 -5.43
C PRO A 288 22.75 13.37 -5.61
N GLY A 289 21.85 12.46 -6.00
CA GLY A 289 22.16 11.09 -6.43
C GLY A 289 22.20 10.03 -5.33
N PHE A 290 22.85 8.89 -5.63
CA PHE A 290 22.94 7.73 -4.74
C PHE A 290 24.37 7.18 -4.74
N ASN A 291 25.00 7.16 -3.56
CA ASN A 291 26.33 6.63 -3.36
C ASN A 291 26.47 5.89 -2.03
N PHE A 292 27.43 4.97 -1.98
CA PHE A 292 27.81 4.27 -0.75
C PHE A 292 29.29 3.89 -0.79
N ARG A 293 29.86 3.54 0.36
CA ARG A 293 31.26 3.13 0.48
C ARG A 293 31.36 1.67 0.91
N TYR A 294 32.30 0.94 0.31
CA TYR A 294 32.68 -0.40 0.75
C TYR A 294 34.19 -0.59 0.61
N ALA A 295 34.75 -1.57 1.31
CA ALA A 295 36.18 -1.83 1.27
C ALA A 295 36.49 -3.30 1.01
N LYS A 296 37.52 -3.57 0.21
CA LYS A 296 38.13 -4.90 0.01
C LYS A 296 39.37 -4.98 0.91
N TYR A 297 39.33 -5.83 1.94
CA TYR A 297 40.43 -6.01 2.89
C TYR A 297 41.43 -7.07 2.38
N TYR A 298 42.72 -6.80 2.57
CA TYR A 298 43.79 -7.71 2.19
C TYR A 298 45.02 -7.51 3.08
N LYS A 299 45.95 -8.47 3.04
CA LYS A 299 47.19 -8.41 3.82
C LYS A 299 48.40 -8.38 2.89
N GLU A 300 49.29 -7.42 3.11
CA GLU A 300 50.50 -7.24 2.30
C GLU A 300 51.70 -7.05 3.23
N ASN A 301 52.72 -7.90 3.09
CA ASN A 301 53.93 -7.88 3.93
C ASN A 301 53.62 -7.88 5.45
N GLY A 302 52.64 -8.68 5.88
CA GLY A 302 52.25 -8.77 7.28
C GLY A 302 51.38 -7.60 7.79
N THR A 303 51.19 -6.55 6.98
CA THR A 303 50.39 -5.37 7.33
C THR A 303 48.98 -5.50 6.75
N ASP A 304 47.96 -5.25 7.57
CA ASP A 304 46.57 -5.22 7.13
C ASP A 304 46.29 -3.94 6.34
N LYS A 305 45.79 -4.12 5.12
CA LYS A 305 45.44 -3.05 4.19
C LYS A 305 44.00 -3.20 3.70
N ARG A 306 43.46 -2.13 3.13
CA ARG A 306 42.20 -2.18 2.39
C ARG A 306 42.24 -1.28 1.17
N THR A 307 41.45 -1.65 0.17
CA THR A 307 41.10 -0.79 -0.94
C THR A 307 39.69 -0.28 -0.71
N LEU A 308 39.54 1.02 -0.53
CA LEU A 308 38.25 1.68 -0.33
C LEU A 308 37.66 2.07 -1.68
N TYR A 309 36.38 1.81 -1.84
CA TYR A 309 35.58 2.21 -2.99
C TYR A 309 34.43 3.09 -2.51
N LYS A 310 34.34 4.30 -3.06
CA LYS A 310 33.10 5.08 -3.06
C LYS A 310 32.40 4.84 -4.38
N VAL A 311 31.26 4.17 -4.31
CA VAL A 311 30.46 3.73 -5.46
C VAL A 311 29.34 4.72 -5.69
N PHE A 312 29.18 5.13 -6.94
CA PHE A 312 27.98 5.80 -7.44
C PHE A 312 27.27 4.82 -8.38
N GLY A 313 25.96 4.71 -8.23
CA GLY A 313 25.23 3.71 -8.97
C GLY A 313 23.74 3.99 -9.00
N ILE A 314 23.07 3.25 -9.88
CA ILE A 314 21.62 3.30 -10.02
C ILE A 314 21.05 2.19 -9.15
N ARG A 315 20.26 2.56 -8.16
CA ARG A 315 19.48 1.65 -7.34
C ARG A 315 18.15 1.36 -8.04
N PHE A 316 17.86 0.09 -8.27
CA PHE A 316 16.60 -0.39 -8.79
C PHE A 316 15.80 -1.03 -7.66
N ASP A 317 14.58 -0.55 -7.45
CA ASP A 317 13.64 -1.09 -6.48
C ASP A 317 12.45 -1.69 -7.21
N ILE A 318 12.29 -3.01 -7.11
CA ILE A 318 11.19 -3.76 -7.73
C ILE A 318 10.03 -3.84 -6.73
N LEU A 319 8.92 -3.20 -7.09
CA LEU A 319 7.70 -3.12 -6.32
C LEU A 319 6.66 -4.02 -7.00
N VAL A 320 6.17 -5.04 -6.29
CA VAL A 320 5.16 -5.95 -6.86
C VAL A 320 3.83 -5.66 -6.20
N ASN A 321 2.86 -5.24 -7.01
CA ASN A 321 1.51 -4.95 -6.57
C ASN A 321 0.55 -5.92 -7.26
N GLY A 322 -0.55 -6.25 -6.60
CA GLY A 322 -1.54 -7.11 -7.22
C GLY A 322 -2.78 -7.32 -6.39
N LYS A 323 -3.88 -7.51 -7.12
CA LYS A 323 -5.20 -7.84 -6.59
C LYS A 323 -5.79 -8.93 -7.47
N ALA A 324 -6.35 -9.96 -6.83
CA ALA A 324 -7.18 -10.92 -7.52
C ALA A 324 -8.63 -10.76 -7.09
N GLY A 325 -9.54 -10.80 -8.05
CA GLY A 325 -10.97 -10.96 -7.81
C GLY A 325 -11.41 -12.37 -8.21
N LYS A 326 -12.27 -13.00 -7.40
CA LYS A 326 -12.94 -14.25 -7.75
C LYS A 326 -14.37 -14.23 -7.23
N PHE A 327 -15.32 -14.75 -8.00
CA PHE A 327 -16.72 -14.89 -7.63
C PHE A 327 -16.86 -15.55 -6.25
N ASP A 328 -17.61 -14.89 -5.37
CA ASP A 328 -17.95 -15.39 -4.05
C ASP A 328 -19.42 -15.03 -3.75
N ILE A 329 -20.17 -16.01 -3.24
CA ILE A 329 -21.59 -15.86 -2.95
C ILE A 329 -21.84 -14.88 -1.80
N ILE A 330 -20.92 -14.77 -0.84
CA ILE A 330 -21.06 -13.91 0.34
C ILE A 330 -21.11 -12.43 -0.05
N PRO A 331 -20.10 -11.86 -0.75
CA PRO A 331 -20.17 -10.46 -1.21
C PRO A 331 -21.29 -10.27 -2.23
N THR A 332 -21.60 -11.26 -3.07
CA THR A 332 -22.74 -11.19 -3.99
C THR A 332 -24.06 -10.96 -3.24
N MET A 333 -24.39 -11.80 -2.26
CA MET A 333 -25.63 -11.68 -1.48
C MET A 333 -25.65 -10.41 -0.63
N THR A 334 -24.51 -10.00 -0.10
CA THR A 334 -24.38 -8.74 0.65
C THR A 334 -24.66 -7.54 -0.24
N THR A 335 -24.15 -7.54 -1.48
CA THR A 335 -24.36 -6.48 -2.47
C THR A 335 -25.81 -6.48 -2.99
N ILE A 336 -26.44 -7.65 -3.15
CA ILE A 336 -27.88 -7.73 -3.46
C ILE A 336 -28.70 -7.14 -2.31
N GLY A 337 -28.41 -7.53 -1.07
CA GLY A 337 -29.12 -7.05 0.13
C GLY A 337 -28.99 -5.54 0.31
N SER A 338 -27.77 -5.00 0.17
CA SER A 338 -27.54 -3.55 0.22
C SER A 338 -28.21 -2.82 -0.95
N GLY A 339 -28.17 -3.40 -2.16
CA GLY A 339 -28.88 -2.89 -3.33
C GLY A 339 -30.40 -2.78 -3.13
N ILE A 340 -31.03 -3.82 -2.55
CA ILE A 340 -32.45 -3.80 -2.16
C ILE A 340 -32.71 -2.69 -1.13
N GLY A 341 -31.79 -2.49 -0.18
CA GLY A 341 -31.87 -1.38 0.78
C GLY A 341 -31.93 0.00 0.12
N ILE A 342 -31.14 0.23 -0.94
CA ILE A 342 -31.12 1.49 -1.69
C ILE A 342 -32.46 1.76 -2.38
N PHE A 343 -33.17 0.72 -2.83
CA PHE A 343 -34.54 0.89 -3.36
C PHE A 343 -35.51 1.47 -2.32
N GLY A 344 -35.28 1.21 -1.02
CA GLY A 344 -36.04 1.83 0.07
C GLY A 344 -35.79 3.35 0.19
N VAL A 345 -34.57 3.82 -0.08
CA VAL A 345 -34.29 5.26 -0.11
C VAL A 345 -34.98 5.92 -1.31
N ALA A 346 -35.00 5.25 -2.46
CA ALA A 346 -35.69 5.73 -3.63
C ALA A 346 -37.20 5.92 -3.39
N SER A 347 -37.84 5.03 -2.63
CA SER A 347 -39.27 5.15 -2.30
C SER A 347 -39.56 6.35 -1.39
N VAL A 348 -38.69 6.64 -0.41
CA VAL A 348 -38.79 7.84 0.44
C VAL A 348 -38.65 9.11 -0.39
N LEU A 349 -37.70 9.14 -1.33
CA LEU A 349 -37.49 10.26 -2.25
C LEU A 349 -38.71 10.50 -3.14
N CYS A 350 -39.30 9.41 -3.65
CA CYS A 350 -40.53 9.46 -4.42
C CYS A 350 -41.73 9.92 -3.59
N ASP A 351 -41.82 9.50 -2.33
CA ASP A 351 -42.85 9.96 -1.39
C ASP A 351 -42.72 11.46 -1.10
N LEU A 352 -41.50 11.95 -0.93
CA LEU A 352 -41.23 13.38 -0.73
C LEU A 352 -41.65 14.19 -1.97
N LEU A 353 -41.31 13.71 -3.17
CA LEU A 353 -41.75 14.26 -4.45
C LEU A 353 -43.28 14.29 -4.58
N LEU A 354 -43.95 13.17 -4.27
CA LEU A 354 -45.41 13.03 -4.34
C LEU A 354 -46.11 14.02 -3.40
N LEU A 355 -45.64 14.15 -2.17
CA LEU A 355 -46.30 14.92 -1.12
C LEU A 355 -45.97 16.41 -1.14
N HIS A 356 -44.86 16.85 -1.75
CA HIS A 356 -44.44 18.25 -1.70
C HIS A 356 -44.49 18.97 -3.06
N PHE A 357 -44.17 18.27 -4.14
CA PHE A 357 -43.89 18.90 -5.45
C PHE A 357 -45.00 18.70 -6.51
N LEU A 358 -45.89 17.72 -6.36
CA LEU A 358 -46.95 17.46 -7.33
C LEU A 358 -48.18 18.38 -7.13
N GLN A 359 -48.79 18.83 -8.25
CA GLN A 359 -49.98 19.71 -8.29
C GLN A 359 -51.25 19.13 -7.64
N GLY A 360 -51.22 17.89 -7.12
CA GLY A 360 -52.31 17.24 -6.37
C GLY A 360 -51.92 16.83 -4.94
N ARG A 361 -50.91 17.48 -4.35
CA ARG A 361 -50.31 17.10 -3.06
C ARG A 361 -51.29 17.00 -1.89
N ASP A 362 -52.25 17.93 -1.78
CA ASP A 362 -53.14 17.99 -0.61
C ASP A 362 -54.12 16.80 -0.60
N TYR A 363 -54.56 16.38 -1.79
CA TYR A 363 -55.33 15.15 -1.97
C TYR A 363 -54.52 13.90 -1.55
N TYR A 364 -53.25 13.81 -1.94
CA TYR A 364 -52.39 12.67 -1.57
C TYR A 364 -52.05 12.66 -0.08
N LYS A 365 -51.84 13.83 0.55
CA LYS A 365 -51.61 13.95 2.00
C LYS A 365 -52.80 13.44 2.81
N GLN A 366 -54.03 13.85 2.46
CA GLN A 366 -55.24 13.41 3.16
C GLN A 366 -55.49 11.89 3.04
N LYS A 367 -55.07 11.27 1.93
CA LYS A 367 -55.21 9.82 1.75
C LYS A 367 -54.10 9.01 2.43
N LYS A 368 -52.91 9.59 2.61
CA LYS A 368 -51.77 8.93 3.26
C LYS A 368 -51.78 9.07 4.78
N PHE A 369 -52.13 10.24 5.30
CA PHE A 369 -52.13 10.52 6.74
C PHE A 369 -53.55 10.46 7.30
N LYS A 370 -53.73 9.68 8.37
CA LYS A 370 -54.90 9.79 9.26
C LYS A 370 -54.44 10.49 10.53
N TYR A 371 -55.04 11.64 10.84
CA TYR A 371 -54.79 12.32 12.09
C TYR A 371 -55.58 11.62 13.18
N ALA A 372 -54.90 11.17 14.24
CA ALA A 372 -55.56 10.72 15.45
C ALA A 372 -55.73 11.94 16.35
N GLU A 373 -56.97 12.38 16.52
CA GLU A 373 -57.29 13.37 17.55
C GLU A 373 -57.31 12.63 18.90
N GLN A 374 -56.64 13.17 19.91
CA GLN A 374 -56.77 12.67 21.27
C GLN A 374 -58.18 13.03 21.74
N GLU A 375 -58.98 12.02 22.09
CA GLU A 375 -60.23 12.27 22.80
C GLU A 375 -59.90 13.00 24.12
N PRO A 376 -60.55 14.13 24.43
CA PRO A 376 -60.32 14.81 25.70
C PRO A 376 -60.63 13.84 26.84
N VAL A 377 -59.64 13.62 27.71
CA VAL A 377 -59.80 12.80 28.92
C VAL A 377 -60.87 13.46 29.78
N GLU A 378 -62.06 12.89 29.79
CA GLU A 378 -63.11 13.25 30.74
C GLU A 378 -62.69 12.72 32.11
N GLU A 379 -62.04 13.58 32.91
CA GLU A 379 -61.75 13.32 34.32
C GLU A 379 -63.08 13.08 35.07
N ARG A 380 -63.46 11.80 35.24
CA ARG A 380 -64.51 11.44 36.18
C ARG A 380 -63.94 11.41 37.60
N PRO A 381 -64.51 12.18 38.54
CA PRO A 381 -63.99 12.26 39.90
C PRO A 381 -64.29 10.98 40.68
N GLY A 382 -63.21 10.36 41.20
CA GLY A 382 -63.19 9.70 42.50
C GLY A 382 -63.97 8.41 42.67
N THR A 383 -63.26 7.28 42.60
CA THR A 383 -63.26 6.33 43.72
C THR A 383 -61.94 5.56 43.72
N PHE A 384 -60.97 6.08 44.46
CA PHE A 384 -59.75 5.38 44.81
C PHE A 384 -60.04 4.59 46.09
N SER A 385 -59.99 3.26 46.01
CA SER A 385 -59.72 2.40 47.16
C SER A 385 -59.11 1.09 46.65
N GLU A 386 -57.79 1.03 46.78
CA GLU A 386 -56.92 -0.13 46.94
C GLU A 386 -57.52 -1.52 46.68
N LEU A 387 -57.11 -2.11 45.56
CA LEU A 387 -56.84 -3.55 45.48
C LEU A 387 -55.36 -3.72 45.12
N ALA A 388 -54.52 -3.63 46.16
CA ALA A 388 -53.19 -4.20 46.11
C ALA A 388 -53.32 -5.71 45.92
N LEU A 389 -52.78 -6.24 44.82
CA LEU A 389 -52.43 -7.65 44.73
C LEU A 389 -50.91 -7.79 44.52
N PRO A 390 -50.30 -8.81 45.14
CA PRO A 390 -48.88 -8.84 45.46
C PRO A 390 -48.13 -9.60 44.37
N TRP A 391 -47.02 -9.05 43.90
CA TRP A 391 -46.02 -9.81 43.14
C TRP A 391 -44.94 -10.29 44.09
N ASP A 392 -45.23 -11.35 44.83
CA ASP A 392 -44.21 -12.05 45.62
C ASP A 392 -43.55 -13.11 44.72
N CYS A 393 -42.38 -12.75 44.19
CA CYS A 393 -41.62 -13.57 43.25
C CYS A 393 -40.69 -14.51 44.03
N GLN A 394 -41.24 -15.52 44.70
CA GLN A 394 -40.46 -16.46 45.51
C GLN A 394 -40.97 -17.91 45.43
N ARG A 395 -40.77 -18.55 44.27
CA ARG A 395 -40.32 -19.95 44.12
C ARG A 395 -40.43 -20.39 42.67
N LEU A 396 -39.30 -20.64 42.02
CA LEU A 396 -39.19 -21.56 40.88
C LEU A 396 -37.71 -22.00 40.81
N GLU A 397 -37.45 -23.23 41.21
CA GLU A 397 -36.16 -23.90 41.01
C GLU A 397 -35.91 -24.16 39.51
N PRO A 398 -34.64 -24.24 39.08
CA PRO A 398 -34.28 -24.13 37.67
C PRO A 398 -34.32 -25.48 36.96
N MET A 399 -35.22 -25.65 36.00
CA MET A 399 -35.06 -26.66 34.95
C MET A 399 -35.19 -25.96 33.58
N ASN A 400 -34.03 -25.82 32.92
CA ASN A 400 -33.81 -25.45 31.51
C ASN A 400 -33.53 -23.97 31.17
N LEU A 401 -32.67 -23.83 30.14
CA LEU A 401 -32.06 -22.63 29.57
C LEU A 401 -33.08 -21.55 29.17
N LEU A 402 -34.30 -21.94 28.83
CA LEU A 402 -35.42 -21.03 28.54
C LEU A 402 -35.82 -20.17 29.75
N SER A 403 -35.74 -20.69 30.98
CA SER A 403 -36.06 -19.92 32.19
C SER A 403 -35.06 -18.78 32.44
N LYS A 404 -33.78 -19.00 32.12
CA LYS A 404 -32.72 -17.98 32.22
C LYS A 404 -32.91 -16.87 31.18
N ILE A 405 -33.34 -17.20 29.96
CA ILE A 405 -33.63 -16.21 28.91
C ILE A 405 -34.82 -15.33 29.32
N ILE A 406 -35.87 -15.92 29.89
CA ILE A 406 -37.06 -15.21 30.36
C ILE A 406 -36.73 -14.29 31.55
N GLN A 407 -35.93 -14.73 32.53
CA GLN A 407 -35.46 -13.87 33.63
C GLN A 407 -34.59 -12.70 33.14
N THR A 408 -33.74 -12.93 32.13
CA THR A 408 -32.87 -11.88 31.58
C THR A 408 -33.66 -10.83 30.79
N PHE A 409 -34.73 -11.25 30.09
CA PHE A 409 -35.65 -10.34 29.40
C PHE A 409 -36.51 -9.53 30.39
N CYS A 410 -37.00 -10.16 31.46
CA CYS A 410 -37.81 -9.49 32.48
C CYS A 410 -37.01 -8.42 33.26
N SER A 411 -35.73 -8.70 33.58
CA SER A 411 -34.80 -7.75 34.20
C SER A 411 -34.46 -6.55 33.30
N LYS A 412 -34.32 -6.75 31.98
CA LYS A 412 -34.07 -5.67 31.02
C LYS A 412 -35.31 -4.79 30.77
N SER A 413 -36.52 -5.34 30.84
CA SER A 413 -37.76 -4.56 30.66
C SER A 413 -37.97 -3.57 31.81
N GLN A 414 -37.79 -4.01 33.06
CA GLN A 414 -37.93 -3.10 34.22
C GLN A 414 -36.89 -1.97 34.25
N LYS A 415 -35.69 -2.21 33.71
CA LYS A 415 -34.65 -1.17 33.59
C LYS A 415 -34.95 -0.13 32.50
N LYS A 416 -35.83 -0.45 31.55
CA LYS A 416 -36.25 0.45 30.46
C LYS A 416 -37.48 1.27 30.87
N GLU A 417 -38.38 0.72 31.67
CA GLU A 417 -39.51 1.48 32.25
C GLU A 417 -39.07 2.49 33.32
N LYS A 418 -38.12 2.14 34.21
CA LYS A 418 -37.58 3.11 35.20
C LYS A 418 -36.80 4.29 34.61
N LYS A 419 -36.52 4.29 33.30
CA LYS A 419 -35.83 5.40 32.62
C LYS A 419 -36.77 6.32 31.83
N LEU A 420 -38.06 6.00 31.77
CA LEU A 420 -39.08 6.86 31.15
C LEU A 420 -39.91 7.66 32.18
N ASP A 421 -39.87 7.30 33.47
CA ASP A 421 -40.64 7.95 34.54
C ASP A 421 -39.85 8.98 35.38
N ASN A 422 -38.74 9.52 34.88
CA ASN A 422 -38.06 10.63 35.55
C ASN A 422 -37.64 11.72 34.54
N PRO A 423 -38.43 12.80 34.40
CA PRO A 423 -37.97 14.02 33.76
C PRO A 423 -37.20 14.87 34.78
N GLN A 424 -35.89 15.00 34.57
CA GLN A 424 -35.18 16.24 34.88
C GLN A 424 -34.77 16.88 33.56
#